data_AF-A0A381UXW2-F1
#
_entry.id   AF-A0A381UXW2-F1
#
_cell.length_a   1.000
_cell.length_b   1.000
_cell.length_c   1.000
_cell.angle_alpha   90.00
_cell.angle_beta   90.00
_cell.angle_gamma   90.00
#
_symmetry.space_group_name_H-M   'P 1'
#
loop_
_entity.id
_entity.type
_entity.pdbx_description
1 polymer ?
#
loop_
_entity_poly.entity_id
_entity_poly.type
_entity_poly.pdbx_seq_one_letter_code
_entity_poly.pdbx_strand_id
1 'polypeptide(L)'
;MVSGGVDSAILLYYLMKHIKDTIHIYTTGSNLKYRRNSIIAPRVVEKCIELTGNNNVVHHIHYDEAATESSPCNAPQKDIDKQEINIVYDGTTMNPPHDIASQFTPILGFDSSRSDTGNNIMLYNDDKFYMPWANTNKKDIASMYRKEKLIDSLLPVTRSCEYDPTCEYFDNIKDPGLEHCGECWWCKEREWGFN
;
A
#
# COMPACT_ATOMS: atom_id res chain seq x y z
N MET A 1 4.60 2.45 -6.18
CA MET A 1 3.77 3.34 -5.33
C MET A 1 3.88 2.88 -3.89
N VAL A 2 3.98 3.82 -2.94
CA VAL A 2 4.14 3.52 -1.51
C VAL A 2 3.12 4.31 -0.70
N SER A 3 2.13 3.61 -0.15
CA SER A 3 1.10 4.19 0.72
C SER A 3 1.54 4.23 2.20
N GLY A 4 2.56 3.45 2.56
CA GLY A 4 2.96 3.20 3.94
C GLY A 4 2.36 1.93 4.55
N GLY A 5 1.44 1.26 3.85
CA GLY A 5 0.86 -0.03 4.26
C GLY A 5 1.82 -1.21 4.02
N VAL A 6 1.50 -2.35 4.65
CA VAL A 6 2.35 -3.57 4.65
C VAL A 6 2.71 -4.07 3.25
N ASP A 7 1.79 -4.01 2.30
CA ASP A 7 2.00 -4.56 0.96
C ASP A 7 2.97 -3.71 0.16
N SER A 8 2.74 -2.39 0.18
CA SER A 8 3.62 -1.43 -0.48
C SER A 8 5.03 -1.38 0.13
N ALA A 9 5.12 -1.62 1.45
CA ALA A 9 6.39 -1.66 2.16
C ALA A 9 7.23 -2.89 1.80
N ILE A 10 6.65 -4.10 1.78
CA ILE A 10 7.40 -5.30 1.38
C ILE A 10 7.76 -5.28 -0.10
N LEU A 11 6.90 -4.70 -0.95
CA LEU A 11 7.21 -4.47 -2.35
C LEU A 11 8.41 -3.55 -2.51
N LEU A 12 8.43 -2.40 -1.81
CA LEU A 12 9.56 -1.48 -1.82
C LEU A 12 10.84 -2.17 -1.35
N TYR A 13 10.78 -2.92 -0.24
CA TYR A 13 11.93 -3.66 0.29
C TYR A 13 12.51 -4.61 -0.77
N TYR A 14 11.68 -5.38 -1.46
CA TYR A 14 12.16 -6.28 -2.52
C TYR A 14 12.73 -5.53 -3.73
N LEU A 15 12.09 -4.45 -4.17
CA LEU A 15 12.63 -3.61 -5.24
C LEU A 15 14.01 -3.06 -4.86
N MET A 16 14.16 -2.51 -3.66
CA MET A 16 15.43 -1.96 -3.17
C MET A 16 16.52 -3.03 -2.98
N LYS A 17 16.14 -4.27 -2.66
CA LYS A 17 17.07 -5.41 -2.55
C LYS A 17 17.63 -5.87 -3.91
N HIS A 18 16.84 -5.76 -4.98
CA HIS A 18 17.15 -6.38 -6.27
C HIS A 18 17.47 -5.39 -7.40
N ILE A 19 16.91 -4.18 -7.37
CA ILE A 19 17.12 -3.14 -8.38
C ILE A 19 18.31 -2.26 -8.00
N LYS A 20 19.14 -1.92 -8.99
CA LYS A 20 20.31 -1.04 -8.84
C LYS A 20 20.10 0.35 -9.42
N ASP A 21 19.23 0.47 -10.41
CA ASP A 21 18.79 1.76 -10.96
C ASP A 21 18.02 2.57 -9.92
N THR A 22 17.86 3.87 -10.20
CA THR A 22 17.16 4.79 -9.30
C THR A 22 15.70 4.38 -9.19
N ILE A 23 15.22 4.13 -7.97
CA ILE A 23 13.81 3.81 -7.71
C ILE A 23 13.04 5.10 -7.42
N HIS A 24 12.07 5.42 -8.28
CA HIS A 24 11.16 6.54 -8.08
C HIS A 24 9.95 6.06 -7.24
N ILE A 25 9.80 6.64 -6.06
CA ILE A 25 8.77 6.30 -5.08
C ILE A 25 7.69 7.37 -5.15
N TYR A 26 6.43 6.97 -5.31
CA TYR A 26 5.29 7.88 -5.36
C TYR A 26 4.35 7.63 -4.20
N THR A 27 4.00 8.69 -3.47
CA THR A 27 3.03 8.69 -2.36
C THR A 27 2.04 9.83 -2.53
N THR A 28 0.76 9.54 -2.30
CA THR A 28 -0.31 10.55 -2.28
C THR A 28 -0.80 10.76 -0.85
N GLY A 29 -0.86 12.02 -0.41
CA GLY A 29 -1.44 12.43 0.86
C GLY A 29 -2.75 13.18 0.65
N SER A 30 -3.88 12.56 1.02
CA SER A 30 -5.21 13.19 0.96
C SER A 30 -5.47 14.10 2.17
N ASN A 31 -5.92 15.35 1.98
CA ASN A 31 -6.26 16.27 3.07
C ASN A 31 -7.40 15.73 3.92
N LEU A 32 -8.46 15.21 3.28
CA LEU A 32 -9.60 14.62 3.99
C LEU A 32 -9.20 13.45 4.90
N LYS A 33 -8.11 12.74 4.59
CA LYS A 33 -7.56 11.66 5.42
C LYS A 33 -6.35 12.10 6.25
N TYR A 34 -6.23 13.39 6.51
CA TYR A 34 -5.15 14.03 7.30
C TYR A 34 -3.73 13.75 6.77
N ARG A 35 -3.60 13.47 5.48
CA ARG A 35 -2.34 13.21 4.77
C ARG A 35 -1.47 12.12 5.41
N ARG A 36 -2.06 11.19 6.18
CA ARG A 36 -1.29 10.24 7.00
C ARG A 36 -0.30 9.40 6.19
N ASN A 37 -0.64 9.04 4.96
CA ASN A 37 0.26 8.30 4.05
C ASN A 37 1.54 9.10 3.74
N SER A 38 1.45 10.42 3.58
CA SER A 38 2.64 11.30 3.37
C SER A 38 3.57 11.38 4.59
N ILE A 39 3.08 10.99 5.78
CA ILE A 39 3.87 10.95 7.02
C ILE A 39 4.45 9.54 7.24
N ILE A 40 3.68 8.49 6.95
CA ILE A 40 4.10 7.10 7.16
C ILE A 40 5.03 6.61 6.06
N ALA A 41 4.75 6.93 4.79
CA ALA A 41 5.55 6.43 3.68
C ALA A 41 7.04 6.80 3.81
N PRO A 42 7.45 8.03 4.19
CA PRO A 42 8.85 8.34 4.44
C PRO A 42 9.51 7.46 5.52
N ARG A 43 8.77 7.07 6.57
CA ARG A 43 9.28 6.15 7.61
C ARG A 43 9.54 4.75 7.05
N VAL A 44 8.66 4.28 6.16
CA VAL A 44 8.85 3.01 5.44
C VAL A 44 10.05 3.09 4.49
N VAL A 45 10.18 4.19 3.73
CA VAL A 45 11.33 4.41 2.83
C VAL A 45 12.63 4.38 3.62
N GLU A 46 12.75 5.15 4.70
CA GLU A 46 13.94 5.16 5.56
C GLU A 46 14.26 3.77 6.10
N LYS A 47 13.25 3.05 6.62
CA LYS A 47 13.47 1.69 7.12
C LYS A 47 13.96 0.73 6.02
N CYS A 48 13.44 0.86 4.80
CA CYS A 48 13.92 0.06 3.68
C CYS A 48 15.35 0.44 3.27
N ILE A 49 15.74 1.72 3.34
CA ILE A 49 17.14 2.15 3.12
C ILE A 49 18.05 1.49 4.17
N GLU A 50 17.71 1.57 5.46
CA GLU A 50 18.48 0.95 6.54
C GLU A 50 18.65 -0.56 6.35
N LEU A 51 17.57 -1.26 5.96
CA LEU A 51 17.54 -2.72 5.84
C LEU A 51 18.25 -3.24 4.59
N THR A 52 18.28 -2.47 3.51
CA THR A 52 18.84 -2.91 2.22
C THR A 52 20.19 -2.28 1.89
N GLY A 53 20.54 -1.17 2.55
CA GLY A 53 21.70 -0.34 2.21
C GLY A 53 21.56 0.41 0.87
N ASN A 54 20.39 0.31 0.22
CA ASN A 54 20.15 0.98 -1.06
C ASN A 54 19.48 2.33 -0.81
N ASN A 55 20.21 3.42 -1.04
CA ASN A 55 19.69 4.79 -0.96
C ASN A 55 19.51 5.44 -2.34
N ASN A 56 19.61 4.67 -3.43
CA ASN A 56 19.41 5.17 -4.79
C ASN A 56 17.93 5.32 -5.11
N VAL A 57 17.26 6.24 -4.40
CA VAL A 57 15.82 6.44 -4.45
C VAL A 57 15.48 7.93 -4.55
N VAL A 58 14.36 8.24 -5.19
CA VAL A 58 13.77 9.58 -5.20
C VAL A 58 12.32 9.46 -4.75
N HIS A 59 11.94 10.15 -3.67
CA HIS A 59 10.59 10.08 -3.11
C HIS A 59 9.77 11.30 -3.48
N HIS A 60 8.79 11.10 -4.37
CA HIS A 60 7.79 12.06 -4.79
C HIS A 60 6.55 11.97 -3.91
N ILE A 61 6.21 13.06 -3.24
CA ILE A 61 5.02 13.16 -2.38
C ILE A 61 4.09 14.22 -2.96
N HIS A 62 2.89 13.79 -3.33
CA HIS A 62 1.85 14.66 -3.87
C HIS A 62 0.72 14.80 -2.86
N TYR A 63 0.17 16.01 -2.77
CA TYR A 63 -0.96 16.30 -1.90
C TYR A 63 -2.20 16.55 -2.75
N ASP A 64 -3.31 15.97 -2.31
CA ASP A 64 -4.63 16.11 -2.93
C ASP A 64 -5.61 16.54 -1.83
N GLU A 65 -6.62 17.34 -2.17
CA GLU A 65 -7.67 17.68 -1.21
C GLU A 65 -8.45 16.42 -0.85
N ALA A 66 -8.92 15.68 -1.86
CA ALA A 66 -9.79 14.53 -1.73
C ALA A 66 -9.34 13.46 -2.74
N ALA A 67 -8.25 12.76 -2.40
CA ALA A 67 -7.69 11.74 -3.28
C ALA A 67 -8.73 10.66 -3.61
N THR A 68 -8.90 10.38 -4.90
CA THR A 68 -9.71 9.27 -5.40
C THR A 68 -8.84 8.02 -5.58
N GLU A 69 -9.45 6.90 -6.00
CA GLU A 69 -8.73 5.68 -6.36
C GLU A 69 -7.71 5.89 -7.48
N SER A 70 -7.94 6.85 -8.39
CA SER A 70 -7.03 7.17 -9.49
C SER A 70 -5.97 8.21 -9.14
N SER A 71 -6.15 9.01 -8.07
CA SER A 71 -5.19 10.05 -7.67
C SER A 71 -3.74 9.55 -7.53
N PRO A 72 -3.46 8.35 -6.95
CA PRO A 72 -2.10 7.80 -6.88
C PRO A 72 -1.43 7.56 -8.24
N CYS A 73 -2.21 7.32 -9.30
CA CYS A 73 -1.69 7.02 -10.63
C CYS A 73 -1.30 8.28 -11.42
N ASN A 74 -1.83 9.46 -11.07
CA ASN A 74 -1.69 10.67 -11.86
C ASN A 74 -0.23 11.15 -12.01
N ALA A 75 0.53 11.17 -10.93
CA ALA A 75 1.94 11.57 -10.97
C ALA A 75 2.84 10.55 -11.70
N PRO A 76 2.82 9.25 -11.35
CA PRO A 76 3.64 8.28 -12.07
C PRO A 76 3.24 8.15 -13.55
N GLN A 77 1.96 8.32 -13.91
CA GLN A 77 1.56 8.33 -15.33
C GLN A 77 2.23 9.49 -16.09
N LYS A 78 2.27 10.70 -15.51
CA LYS A 78 2.95 11.84 -16.15
C LYS A 78 4.43 11.58 -16.38
N ASP A 79 5.09 10.89 -15.46
CA ASP A 79 6.53 10.60 -15.57
C ASP A 79 6.80 9.40 -16.49
N ILE A 80 5.85 8.48 -16.67
CA ILE A 80 5.82 7.51 -17.78
C ILE A 80 5.72 8.24 -19.13
N ASP A 81 4.78 9.19 -19.27
CA ASP A 81 4.53 9.92 -20.52
C ASP A 81 5.75 10.74 -20.96
N LYS A 82 6.51 11.27 -19.99
CA LYS A 82 7.79 11.97 -20.22
C LYS A 82 8.99 11.04 -20.40
N GLN A 83 8.79 9.72 -20.28
CA GLN A 83 9.86 8.71 -20.34
C GLN A 83 10.92 8.85 -19.24
N GLU A 84 10.55 9.44 -18.09
CA GLU A 84 11.41 9.54 -16.90
C GLU A 84 11.45 8.22 -16.12
N ILE A 85 10.37 7.43 -16.21
CA ILE A 85 10.28 6.07 -15.69
C ILE A 85 9.71 5.13 -16.75
N ASN A 86 9.91 3.81 -16.58
CA ASN A 86 9.48 2.81 -17.57
C ASN A 86 8.26 1.99 -17.15
N ILE A 87 8.13 1.70 -15.85
CA ILE A 87 7.07 0.89 -15.27
C ILE A 87 6.80 1.33 -13.83
N VAL A 88 5.55 1.20 -13.40
CA VAL A 88 5.08 1.53 -12.05
C VAL A 88 4.73 0.24 -11.34
N TYR A 89 5.28 0.02 -10.15
CA TYR A 89 4.93 -1.14 -9.32
C TYR A 89 3.89 -0.74 -8.27
N ASP A 90 2.83 -1.54 -8.13
CA ASP A 90 1.73 -1.34 -7.20
C ASP A 90 1.56 -2.54 -6.25
N GLY A 91 1.34 -2.26 -4.97
CA GLY A 91 1.29 -3.27 -3.90
C GLY A 91 -0.06 -3.96 -3.74
N THR A 92 -1.04 -3.70 -4.61
CA THR A 92 -2.39 -4.26 -4.50
C THR A 92 -2.39 -5.80 -4.47
N THR A 93 -3.03 -6.35 -3.43
CA THR A 93 -3.14 -7.80 -3.17
C THR A 93 -4.45 -8.38 -3.69
N MET A 94 -4.61 -9.70 -3.80
CA MET A 94 -5.97 -10.28 -3.92
C MET A 94 -6.76 -10.13 -2.62
N ASN A 95 -8.09 -10.21 -2.66
CA ASN A 95 -8.90 -10.26 -1.43
C ASN A 95 -8.65 -11.56 -0.65
N PRO A 96 -8.92 -11.57 0.68
CA PRO A 96 -9.09 -12.83 1.39
C PRO A 96 -10.27 -13.64 0.82
N PRO A 97 -10.37 -14.95 1.12
CA PRO A 97 -11.52 -15.76 0.74
C PRO A 97 -12.85 -15.10 1.10
N HIS A 98 -13.88 -15.28 0.28
CA HIS A 98 -15.17 -14.60 0.45
C HIS A 98 -15.79 -14.72 1.86
N ASP A 99 -15.70 -15.90 2.49
CA ASP A 99 -16.21 -16.15 3.84
C ASP A 99 -15.48 -15.33 4.91
N ILE A 100 -14.23 -14.96 4.67
CA ILE A 100 -13.46 -14.02 5.51
C ILE A 100 -13.77 -12.58 5.13
N ALA A 101 -13.70 -12.24 3.83
CA ALA A 101 -13.94 -10.91 3.29
C ALA A 101 -15.28 -10.33 3.76
N SER A 102 -16.34 -11.16 3.72
CA SER A 102 -17.69 -10.77 4.13
C SER A 102 -17.86 -10.45 5.62
N GLN A 103 -16.87 -10.79 6.46
CA GLN A 103 -16.86 -10.45 7.89
C GLN A 103 -16.21 -9.10 8.18
N PHE A 104 -15.54 -8.50 7.19
CA PHE A 104 -14.86 -7.22 7.38
C PHE A 104 -15.84 -6.05 7.22
N THR A 105 -15.64 -5.03 8.04
CA THR A 105 -16.35 -3.76 7.98
C THR A 105 -15.32 -2.62 7.84
N PRO A 106 -15.70 -1.48 7.25
CA PRO A 106 -16.89 -1.26 6.43
C PRO A 106 -16.75 -1.92 5.03
N ILE A 107 -17.88 -2.30 4.42
CA ILE A 107 -17.94 -2.77 3.03
C ILE A 107 -17.39 -1.72 2.04
N LEU A 108 -17.38 -0.44 2.40
CA LEU A 108 -16.84 0.63 1.55
C LEU A 108 -15.35 0.45 1.22
N GLY A 109 -14.59 -0.34 1.99
CA GLY A 109 -13.22 -0.70 1.66
C GLY A 109 -13.08 -1.98 0.83
N PHE A 110 -14.18 -2.68 0.57
CA PHE A 110 -14.19 -3.91 -0.23
C PHE A 110 -14.20 -3.57 -1.72
N ASP A 111 -13.07 -3.83 -2.36
CA ASP A 111 -12.96 -3.75 -3.81
C ASP A 111 -13.21 -5.14 -4.41
N SER A 112 -14.37 -5.30 -5.04
CA SER A 112 -14.79 -6.56 -5.67
C SER A 112 -14.01 -6.91 -6.93
N SER A 113 -13.22 -5.97 -7.48
CA SER A 113 -12.33 -6.25 -8.61
C SER A 113 -11.13 -7.13 -8.22
N ARG A 114 -10.76 -7.17 -6.92
CA ARG A 114 -9.70 -8.02 -6.36
C ARG A 114 -10.22 -9.43 -6.07
N SER A 115 -10.48 -10.24 -7.09
CA SER A 115 -10.96 -11.63 -6.96
C SER A 115 -10.08 -12.49 -6.04
N ASP A 116 -10.68 -13.40 -5.27
CA ASP A 116 -9.98 -14.40 -4.45
C ASP A 116 -9.60 -15.67 -5.23
N THR A 117 -9.91 -15.74 -6.54
CA THR A 117 -9.69 -16.93 -7.38
C THR A 117 -8.28 -17.03 -7.99
N GLY A 118 -7.44 -16.02 -7.77
CA GLY A 118 -6.04 -16.03 -8.23
C GLY A 118 -5.86 -15.81 -9.73
N ASN A 119 -6.85 -15.22 -10.41
CA ASN A 119 -6.82 -14.89 -11.84
C ASN A 119 -6.89 -13.38 -12.12
N ASN A 120 -6.56 -12.54 -11.13
CA ASN A 120 -6.58 -11.10 -11.27
C ASN A 120 -5.58 -10.62 -12.33
N ILE A 121 -5.98 -9.58 -13.04
CA ILE A 121 -5.13 -8.86 -13.98
C ILE A 121 -3.95 -8.28 -13.21
N MET A 122 -2.73 -8.50 -13.71
CA MET A 122 -1.51 -8.00 -13.08
C MET A 122 -1.00 -6.70 -13.71
N LEU A 123 -1.46 -6.35 -14.92
CA LEU A 123 -1.02 -5.18 -15.67
C LEU A 123 -2.21 -4.28 -16.03
N TYR A 124 -2.06 -2.98 -15.82
CA TYR A 124 -3.07 -1.98 -16.18
C TYR A 124 -2.40 -0.71 -16.69
N ASN A 125 -3.21 0.27 -17.15
CA ASN A 125 -2.74 1.51 -17.78
C ASN A 125 -1.71 1.24 -18.89
N ASP A 126 -2.16 0.63 -19.99
CA ASP A 126 -1.34 0.29 -21.16
C ASP A 126 -0.08 -0.53 -20.83
N ASP A 127 -0.24 -1.51 -19.92
CA ASP A 127 0.82 -2.38 -19.41
C ASP A 127 1.98 -1.64 -18.72
N LYS A 128 1.75 -0.40 -18.26
CA LYS A 128 2.75 0.41 -17.55
C LYS A 128 2.65 0.32 -16.04
N PHE A 129 1.56 -0.22 -15.50
CA PHE A 129 1.37 -0.39 -14.08
C PHE A 129 1.25 -1.88 -13.77
N TYR A 130 2.13 -2.39 -12.90
CA TYR A 130 2.25 -3.79 -12.56
C TYR A 130 1.95 -4.04 -11.09
N MET A 131 1.01 -4.94 -10.83
CA MET A 131 0.63 -5.45 -9.51
C MET A 131 1.20 -6.85 -9.30
N PRO A 132 2.45 -6.99 -8.83
CA PRO A 132 3.05 -8.31 -8.57
C PRO A 132 2.24 -9.14 -7.58
N TRP A 133 1.46 -8.49 -6.70
CA TRP A 133 0.68 -9.15 -5.66
C TRP A 133 -0.79 -9.35 -6.01
N ALA A 134 -1.22 -9.07 -7.25
CA ALA A 134 -2.63 -9.19 -7.63
C ALA A 134 -3.22 -10.59 -7.37
N ASN A 135 -2.37 -11.63 -7.32
CA ASN A 135 -2.76 -13.02 -7.04
C ASN A 135 -2.10 -13.57 -5.77
N THR A 136 -1.81 -12.69 -4.81
CA THR A 136 -1.14 -12.96 -3.52
C THR A 136 -1.98 -12.32 -2.42
N ASN A 137 -2.42 -13.09 -1.42
CA ASN A 137 -3.28 -12.55 -0.35
C ASN A 137 -2.45 -12.05 0.83
N LYS A 138 -3.11 -11.48 1.85
CA LYS A 138 -2.40 -10.95 3.02
C LYS A 138 -1.65 -11.99 3.85
N LYS A 139 -2.07 -13.26 3.87
CA LYS A 139 -1.33 -14.33 4.55
C LYS A 139 -0.03 -14.63 3.82
N ASP A 140 -0.04 -14.60 2.49
CA ASP A 140 1.17 -14.73 1.69
C ASP A 140 2.12 -13.54 1.92
N ILE A 141 1.59 -12.31 1.96
CA ILE A 141 2.37 -11.12 2.34
C ILE A 141 3.00 -11.30 3.73
N ALA A 142 2.23 -11.73 4.73
CA ALA A 142 2.77 -11.99 6.06
C ALA A 142 3.85 -13.09 6.05
N SER A 143 3.71 -14.11 5.20
CA SER A 143 4.75 -15.14 4.97
C SER A 143 6.05 -14.51 4.44
N MET A 144 5.97 -13.54 3.52
CA MET A 144 7.14 -12.79 3.04
C MET A 144 7.85 -12.03 4.17
N TYR A 145 7.10 -11.33 5.03
CA TYR A 145 7.66 -10.65 6.20
C TYR A 145 8.35 -11.64 7.16
N ARG A 146 7.74 -12.81 7.42
CA ARG A 146 8.35 -13.84 8.27
C ARG A 146 9.63 -14.41 7.63
N LYS A 147 9.60 -14.73 6.34
CA LYS A 147 10.74 -15.28 5.59
C LYS A 147 11.93 -14.32 5.55
N GLU A 148 11.67 -13.03 5.36
CA GLU A 148 12.70 -11.98 5.35
C GLU A 148 13.08 -11.50 6.75
N LYS A 149 12.47 -12.05 7.82
CA LYS A 149 12.69 -11.65 9.23
C LYS A 149 12.41 -10.16 9.48
N LEU A 150 11.30 -9.67 8.92
CA LEU A 150 10.90 -8.26 8.93
C LEU A 150 9.79 -7.92 9.91
N ILE A 151 9.31 -8.90 10.69
CA ILE A 151 8.21 -8.74 11.66
C ILE A 151 8.56 -7.72 12.75
N ASP A 152 9.80 -7.71 13.22
CA ASP A 152 10.23 -6.83 14.32
C ASP A 152 10.94 -5.55 13.82
N SER A 153 11.02 -5.35 12.50
CA SER A 153 11.78 -4.24 11.90
C SER A 153 10.95 -3.38 10.94
N LEU A 154 10.53 -3.92 9.80
CA LEU A 154 9.74 -3.19 8.80
C LEU A 154 8.27 -3.13 9.19
N LEU A 155 7.67 -4.23 9.65
CA LEU A 155 6.25 -4.28 9.97
C LEU A 155 5.79 -3.20 10.98
N PRO A 156 6.55 -2.89 12.06
CA PRO A 156 6.13 -1.88 13.05
C PRO A 156 6.12 -0.44 12.53
N VAL A 157 6.82 -0.13 11.44
CA VAL A 157 6.80 1.23 10.86
C VAL A 157 5.72 1.42 9.79
N THR A 158 5.00 0.36 9.44
CA THR A 158 3.92 0.40 8.44
C THR A 158 2.58 0.76 9.07
N ARG A 159 1.71 1.36 8.27
CA ARG A 159 0.33 1.68 8.64
C ARG A 159 -0.61 1.36 7.48
N SER A 160 -1.42 0.31 7.63
CA SER A 160 -2.42 -0.06 6.60
C SER A 160 -3.72 0.72 6.72
N CYS A 161 -3.91 1.48 7.79
CA CYS A 161 -5.19 2.09 8.13
C CYS A 161 -5.61 3.22 7.17
N GLU A 162 -6.84 3.14 6.67
CA GLU A 162 -7.49 4.18 5.86
C GLU A 162 -8.69 4.77 6.60
N TYR A 163 -8.51 5.13 7.88
CA TYR A 163 -9.51 5.87 8.65
C TYR A 163 -9.88 7.15 7.90
N ASP A 164 -11.17 7.35 7.67
CA ASP A 164 -11.71 8.48 6.92
C ASP A 164 -12.71 9.25 7.79
N PRO A 165 -12.36 10.46 8.28
CA PRO A 165 -13.25 11.26 9.12
C PRO A 165 -14.48 11.79 8.36
N THR A 166 -14.55 11.63 7.04
CA THR A 166 -15.67 12.09 6.21
C THR A 166 -16.72 11.01 5.97
N CYS A 167 -16.47 9.78 6.43
CA CYS A 167 -17.36 8.65 6.27
C CYS A 167 -18.11 8.37 7.58
N GLU A 168 -19.45 8.36 7.51
CA GLU A 168 -20.35 8.19 8.67
C GLU A 168 -20.06 6.91 9.49
N TYR A 169 -19.50 5.87 8.85
CA TYR A 169 -19.06 4.66 9.54
C TYR A 169 -18.06 4.95 10.67
N PHE A 170 -17.24 5.99 10.52
CA PHE A 170 -16.20 6.37 11.48
C PHE A 170 -16.65 7.39 12.53
N ASP A 171 -17.91 7.86 12.53
CA ASP A 171 -18.40 8.89 13.46
C ASP A 171 -18.22 8.51 14.93
N ASN A 172 -18.33 7.21 15.25
CA ASN A 172 -18.15 6.68 16.60
C ASN A 172 -16.79 6.02 16.83
N ILE A 173 -15.87 6.13 15.86
CA ILE A 173 -14.52 5.57 15.94
C ILE A 173 -13.55 6.73 16.23
N LYS A 174 -12.87 6.64 17.37
CA LYS A 174 -11.85 7.63 17.75
C LYS A 174 -10.76 7.69 16.67
N ASP A 175 -10.36 8.92 16.29
CA ASP A 175 -9.23 9.15 15.40
C ASP A 175 -7.98 8.40 15.92
N PRO A 176 -7.44 7.43 15.16
CA PRO A 176 -6.27 6.65 15.58
C PRO A 176 -4.95 7.43 15.48
N GLY A 177 -4.96 8.66 14.95
CA GLY A 177 -3.76 9.40 14.59
C GLY A 177 -2.93 8.60 13.58
N LEU A 178 -1.66 8.37 13.91
CA LEU A 178 -0.74 7.56 13.10
C LEU A 178 -0.81 6.06 13.42
N GLU A 179 -1.71 5.64 14.31
CA GLU A 179 -1.93 4.23 14.63
C GLU A 179 -3.00 3.61 13.69
N HIS A 180 -3.36 2.36 13.98
CA HIS A 180 -4.43 1.63 13.31
C HIS A 180 -5.76 1.83 14.05
N CYS A 181 -6.85 2.14 13.33
CA CYS A 181 -8.17 2.20 13.95
C CYS A 181 -8.73 0.83 14.34
N GLY A 182 -8.18 -0.26 13.79
CA GLY A 182 -8.69 -1.62 14.01
C GLY A 182 -10.00 -1.93 13.28
N GLU A 183 -10.68 -0.93 12.70
CA GLU A 183 -12.06 -1.06 12.21
C GLU A 183 -12.24 -0.80 10.71
N CYS A 184 -11.24 -0.29 10.00
CA CYS A 184 -11.33 -0.18 8.55
C CYS A 184 -10.96 -1.51 7.87
N TRP A 185 -11.46 -1.73 6.66
CA TRP A 185 -11.17 -2.91 5.84
C TRP A 185 -9.69 -3.32 5.88
N TRP A 186 -8.80 -2.37 5.59
CA TRP A 186 -7.36 -2.59 5.54
C TRP A 186 -6.71 -2.92 6.89
N CYS A 187 -7.31 -2.50 8.02
CA CYS A 187 -6.87 -2.93 9.35
C CYS A 187 -7.28 -4.39 9.59
N LYS A 188 -8.54 -4.76 9.29
CA LYS A 188 -9.03 -6.15 9.42
C LYS A 188 -8.27 -7.10 8.51
N GLU A 189 -7.98 -6.69 7.27
CA GLU A 189 -7.21 -7.48 6.32
C GLU A 189 -5.76 -7.68 6.80
N ARG A 190 -5.12 -6.62 7.31
CA ARG A 190 -3.80 -6.72 7.96
C ARG A 190 -3.85 -7.70 9.14
N GLU A 191 -4.81 -7.56 10.03
CA GLU A 191 -4.97 -8.42 11.20
C GLU A 191 -5.11 -9.89 10.77
N TRP A 192 -5.98 -10.19 9.79
CA TRP A 192 -6.15 -11.53 9.24
C TRP A 192 -4.88 -12.13 8.63
N GLY A 193 -4.05 -11.30 7.98
CA GLY A 193 -2.80 -11.77 7.38
C GLY A 193 -1.73 -12.13 8.43
N PHE A 194 -1.65 -11.34 9.50
CA PHE A 194 -0.55 -11.40 10.46
C PHE A 194 -0.88 -12.16 11.75
N ASN A 195 -2.16 -12.44 12.04
CA ASN A 195 -2.61 -13.41 13.05
C ASN A 195 -2.41 -14.85 12.54
#